data_AF-A0A1Y3TU78-F1
#
_entry.id   AF-A0A1Y3TU78-F1
#
_cell.length_a   1.000
_cell.length_b   1.000
_cell.length_c   1.000
_cell.angle_alpha   90.00
_cell.angle_beta   90.00
_cell.angle_gamma   90.00
#
_symmetry.space_group_name_H-M   'P 1'
#
loop_
_entity.id
_entity.type
_entity.pdbx_description
1 polymer ?
#
loop_
_entity_poly.entity_id
_entity_poly.type
_entity_poly.pdbx_seq_one_letter_code
_entity_poly.pdbx_strand_id
1 'polypeptide(L)'
;MKKEEILRRARQEGDGEYEERIQGQIMTRSALVVVGLCAAFWLVRAGRAWAAGEALAQVWDYPAIATGYAAFVHLWMYKRLDQRVNLVSGLCCLLAFVIFSVQFWLHL
;
A
#
# COMPACT_ATOMS: atom_id res chain seq x y z
N MET A 1 -7.53 -13.20 33.45
CA MET A 1 -7.89 -12.29 32.34
C MET A 1 -7.11 -12.67 31.10
N LYS A 2 -7.79 -12.92 29.98
CA LYS A 2 -7.13 -13.23 28.70
C LYS A 2 -6.58 -11.94 28.10
N LYS A 3 -5.36 -11.99 27.54
CA LYS A 3 -4.65 -10.87 26.91
C LYS A 3 -5.51 -10.05 25.93
N GLU A 4 -6.51 -10.69 25.33
CA GLU A 4 -7.48 -10.11 24.41
C GLU A 4 -8.47 -9.15 25.08
N GLU A 5 -8.85 -9.37 26.33
CA GLU A 5 -9.73 -8.46 27.09
C GLU A 5 -9.04 -7.15 27.47
N ILE A 6 -7.74 -7.22 27.76
CA ILE A 6 -6.92 -6.04 28.10
C ILE A 6 -6.75 -5.15 26.87
N LEU A 7 -6.48 -5.76 25.70
CA LEU A 7 -6.41 -5.06 24.42
C LEU A 7 -7.76 -4.45 24.01
N ARG A 8 -8.86 -5.12 24.37
CA ARG A 8 -10.22 -4.67 24.04
C ARG A 8 -10.68 -3.51 24.93
N ARG A 9 -10.28 -3.49 26.22
CA ARG A 9 -10.55 -2.36 27.13
C ARG A 9 -9.72 -1.12 26.79
N ALA A 10 -8.44 -1.28 26.45
CA ALA A 10 -7.60 -0.16 25.99
C ALA A 10 -8.21 0.54 24.75
N ARG A 11 -8.73 -0.23 23.79
CA ARG A 11 -9.45 0.30 22.63
C ARG A 11 -10.74 1.07 22.95
N GLN A 12 -11.40 0.79 24.08
CA GLN A 12 -12.68 1.40 24.43
C GLN A 12 -12.54 2.69 25.23
N GLU A 13 -11.36 2.97 25.81
CA GLU A 13 -11.14 4.12 26.70
C GLU A 13 -10.66 5.41 25.99
N GLY A 14 -10.53 5.42 24.66
CA GLY A 14 -10.25 6.64 23.88
C GLY A 14 -8.80 6.77 23.44
N ASP A 15 -8.34 5.80 22.66
CA ASP A 15 -6.91 5.55 22.43
C ASP A 15 -6.38 6.26 21.17
N GLY A 16 -6.48 7.60 21.14
CA GLY A 16 -5.84 8.41 20.10
C GLY A 16 -4.32 8.20 20.07
N GLU A 17 -3.72 7.97 21.24
CA GLU A 17 -2.29 7.67 21.39
C GLU A 17 -1.91 6.30 20.81
N TYR A 18 -2.78 5.29 20.91
CA TYR A 18 -2.58 4.00 20.25
C TYR A 18 -2.76 4.08 18.73
N GLU A 19 -3.79 4.79 18.25
CA GLU A 19 -3.96 5.02 16.81
C GLU A 19 -2.75 5.77 16.23
N GLU A 20 -2.23 6.78 16.93
CA GLU A 20 -1.06 7.56 16.53
C GLU A 20 0.23 6.72 16.52
N ARG A 21 0.41 5.85 17.52
CA ARG A 21 1.54 4.90 17.57
C ARG A 21 1.49 3.88 16.44
N ILE A 22 0.30 3.41 16.08
CA ILE A 22 0.10 2.52 14.93
C ILE A 22 0.33 3.26 13.62
N GLN A 23 -0.15 4.50 13.49
CA GLN A 23 0.12 5.35 12.32
C GLN A 23 1.63 5.57 12.13
N GLY A 24 2.39 5.84 13.19
CA GLY A 24 3.85 5.99 13.12
C GLY A 24 4.59 4.72 12.68
N GLN A 25 4.14 3.54 13.14
CA GLN A 25 4.68 2.25 12.67
C GLN A 25 4.31 1.95 11.22
N ILE A 26 3.14 2.39 10.78
CA ILE A 26 2.71 2.26 9.38
C ILE A 26 3.55 3.18 8.51
N MET A 27 3.77 4.44 8.91
CA MET A 27 4.55 5.42 8.16
C MET A 27 6.00 4.95 7.88
N THR A 28 6.64 4.32 8.87
CA THR A 28 8.01 3.79 8.72
C THR A 28 8.06 2.57 7.80
N ARG A 29 7.08 1.67 7.88
CA ARG A 29 6.99 0.50 6.97
C ARG A 29 6.53 0.89 5.57
N SER A 30 5.70 1.92 5.46
CA SER A 30 5.11 2.35 4.20
C SER A 30 6.18 2.95 3.28
N ALA A 31 7.20 3.62 3.83
CA ALA A 31 8.37 4.05 3.08
C ALA A 31 9.10 2.88 2.36
N LEU A 32 9.33 1.75 3.06
CA LEU A 32 9.94 0.56 2.46
C LEU A 32 9.06 -0.04 1.35
N VAL A 33 7.74 -0.01 1.52
CA VAL A 33 6.79 -0.49 0.51
C VAL A 33 6.80 0.40 -0.72
N VAL A 34 6.81 1.73 -0.56
CA VAL A 34 6.97 2.66 -1.70
C VAL A 34 8.28 2.40 -2.43
N VAL A 35 9.39 2.30 -1.71
CA VAL A 35 10.70 2.01 -2.31
C VAL A 35 10.70 0.68 -3.05
N GLY A 36 10.08 -0.36 -2.48
CA GLY A 36 9.94 -1.66 -3.13
C GLY A 36 9.09 -1.62 -4.40
N LEU A 37 7.96 -0.89 -4.37
CA LEU A 37 7.12 -0.67 -5.55
C LEU A 37 7.89 0.10 -6.64
N CYS A 38 8.55 1.20 -6.29
CA CYS A 38 9.40 1.96 -7.21
C CYS A 38 10.49 1.07 -7.83
N ALA A 39 11.18 0.26 -7.03
CA ALA A 39 12.24 -0.63 -7.50
C ALA A 39 11.69 -1.72 -8.44
N ALA A 40 10.54 -2.31 -8.13
CA ALA A 40 9.90 -3.31 -8.98
C ALA A 40 9.52 -2.73 -10.35
N PHE A 41 8.85 -1.57 -10.37
CA PHE A 41 8.49 -0.89 -11.63
C PHE A 41 9.74 -0.47 -12.42
N TRP A 42 10.78 0.00 -11.74
CA TRP A 42 12.06 0.33 -12.37
C TRP A 42 12.73 -0.88 -13.02
N LEU A 43 12.74 -2.05 -12.34
CA LEU A 43 13.32 -3.29 -12.89
C LEU A 43 12.54 -3.80 -14.10
N VAL A 44 11.21 -3.82 -14.03
CA VAL A 44 10.36 -4.19 -15.17
C VAL A 44 10.62 -3.24 -16.34
N ARG A 45 10.76 -1.93 -16.07
CA ARG A 45 11.11 -0.95 -17.10
C ARG A 45 12.50 -1.19 -17.69
N ALA A 46 13.51 -1.42 -16.86
CA ALA A 46 14.87 -1.67 -17.31
C ALA A 46 14.95 -2.93 -18.19
N GLY A 47 14.26 -4.01 -17.81
CA GLY A 47 14.16 -5.22 -18.62
C GLY A 47 13.47 -4.99 -19.97
N ARG A 48 12.42 -4.17 -20.00
CA ARG A 48 11.71 -3.83 -21.24
C ARG A 48 12.51 -2.88 -22.13
N ALA A 49 13.14 -1.85 -21.56
CA ALA A 49 14.03 -0.95 -22.30
C ALA A 49 15.21 -1.71 -22.92
N TRP A 50 15.76 -2.69 -22.18
CA TRP A 50 16.78 -3.60 -22.69
C TRP A 50 16.28 -4.45 -23.88
N ALA A 51 15.03 -4.93 -23.81
CA ALA A 51 14.44 -5.74 -24.88
C ALA A 51 13.99 -4.92 -26.11
N ALA A 52 13.56 -3.67 -25.92
CA ALA A 52 12.94 -2.84 -26.95
C ALA A 52 13.88 -1.77 -27.55
N GLY A 53 15.01 -1.46 -26.92
CA GLY A 53 15.97 -0.46 -27.41
C GLY A 53 15.50 0.99 -27.32
N GLU A 54 14.36 1.27 -26.67
CA GLU A 54 13.74 2.60 -26.59
C GLU A 54 13.78 3.19 -25.18
N ALA A 55 13.86 4.53 -25.11
CA ALA A 55 13.70 5.30 -23.89
C ALA A 55 12.21 5.64 -23.69
N LEU A 56 11.51 4.84 -22.88
CA LEU A 56 10.11 5.08 -22.55
C LEU A 56 9.96 5.81 -21.21
N ALA A 57 9.40 7.02 -21.27
CA ALA A 57 8.75 7.69 -20.15
C ALA A 57 7.23 7.52 -20.33
N GLN A 58 6.58 6.78 -19.43
CA GLN A 58 5.12 6.76 -19.36
C GLN A 58 4.63 7.16 -17.98
N VAL A 59 3.59 8.00 -17.99
CA VAL A 59 2.96 8.67 -16.85
C VAL A 59 2.30 7.69 -15.86
N TRP A 60 2.07 6.44 -16.30
CA TRP A 60 1.38 5.37 -15.57
C TRP A 60 2.15 4.78 -14.38
N ASP A 61 3.44 5.06 -14.25
CA ASP A 61 4.25 4.63 -13.11
C ASP A 61 3.70 5.18 -11.78
N TYR A 62 3.25 6.45 -11.80
CA TYR A 62 2.84 7.15 -10.58
C TYR A 62 1.48 6.67 -10.02
N PRO A 63 0.41 6.50 -10.82
CA PRO A 63 -0.86 5.95 -10.33
C PRO A 63 -0.75 4.54 -9.77
N ALA A 64 0.03 3.65 -10.40
CA ALA A 64 0.24 2.30 -9.90
C ALA A 64 0.96 2.32 -8.53
N ILE A 65 2.07 3.06 -8.42
CA ILE A 65 2.81 3.16 -7.16
C ILE A 65 1.93 3.76 -6.05
N ALA A 66 1.17 4.81 -6.34
CA ALA A 66 0.30 5.47 -5.37
C ALA A 66 -0.84 4.56 -4.88
N THR A 67 -1.48 3.82 -5.79
CA THR A 67 -2.58 2.90 -5.43
C THR A 67 -2.08 1.64 -4.72
N GLY A 68 -0.91 1.11 -5.09
CA GLY A 68 -0.26 0.01 -4.37
C GLY A 68 0.12 0.42 -2.94
N TYR A 69 0.65 1.63 -2.77
CA TYR A 69 0.92 2.21 -1.46
C TYR A 69 -0.36 2.35 -0.61
N ALA A 70 -1.40 2.96 -1.18
CA ALA A 70 -2.67 3.18 -0.48
C ALA A 70 -3.33 1.86 -0.07
N ALA A 71 -3.28 0.84 -0.93
CA ALA A 71 -3.77 -0.50 -0.62
C ALA A 71 -3.06 -1.11 0.60
N PHE A 72 -1.72 -1.01 0.63
CA PHE A 72 -0.94 -1.50 1.76
C PHE A 72 -1.31 -0.79 3.06
N VAL A 73 -1.36 0.55 3.05
CA VAL A 73 -1.69 1.35 4.24
C VAL A 73 -3.06 0.98 4.77
N HIS A 74 -4.09 0.97 3.91
CA HIS A 74 -5.46 0.67 4.32
C HIS A 74 -5.63 -0.77 4.82
N LEU A 75 -5.07 -1.78 4.14
CA LEU A 75 -5.16 -3.17 4.58
C LEU A 75 -4.40 -3.40 5.90
N TRP A 76 -3.28 -2.71 6.10
CA TRP A 76 -2.52 -2.80 7.35
C TRP A 76 -3.24 -2.12 8.51
N MET A 77 -3.85 -0.95 8.27
CA MET A 77 -4.73 -0.28 9.23
C MET A 77 -5.91 -1.17 9.59
N TYR A 78 -6.53 -1.84 8.61
CA TYR A 78 -7.61 -2.79 8.88
C TYR A 78 -7.15 -3.92 9.81
N LYS A 79 -6.02 -4.57 9.52
CA LYS A 79 -5.49 -5.65 10.37
C LYS A 79 -5.22 -5.20 11.83
N ARG A 80 -4.94 -3.92 12.04
CA ARG A 80 -4.57 -3.36 13.34
C ARG A 80 -5.70 -2.69 14.11
N LEU A 81 -6.67 -2.11 13.41
CA LEU A 81 -7.78 -1.34 14.00
C LEU A 81 -9.14 -2.05 13.80
N ASP A 82 -9.21 -3.06 12.93
CA ASP A 82 -10.41 -3.83 12.56
C ASP A 82 -11.58 -2.95 12.06
N GLN A 83 -11.26 -1.79 11.47
CA GLN A 83 -12.22 -0.86 10.91
C GLN A 83 -12.59 -1.24 9.47
N ARG A 84 -13.86 -1.57 9.22
CA ARG A 84 -14.36 -2.00 7.90
C ARG A 84 -14.08 -1.00 6.76
N VAL A 85 -14.04 0.30 7.05
CA VAL A 85 -13.72 1.35 6.06
C VAL A 85 -12.34 1.11 5.45
N ASN A 86 -11.35 0.78 6.29
CA ASN A 86 -9.98 0.49 5.83
C ASN A 86 -9.89 -0.81 5.01
N LEU A 87 -10.75 -1.80 5.28
CA LEU A 87 -10.81 -3.00 4.44
C LEU A 87 -11.34 -2.66 3.04
N VAL A 88 -12.46 -1.95 2.96
CA VAL A 88 -13.09 -1.59 1.67
C VAL A 88 -12.17 -0.68 0.86
N SER A 89 -11.64 0.38 1.46
CA SER A 89 -10.69 1.28 0.80
C SER A 89 -9.43 0.54 0.35
N GLY A 90 -8.89 -0.36 1.18
CA GLY A 90 -7.72 -1.16 0.84
C GLY A 90 -7.95 -2.08 -0.35
N LEU A 91 -9.12 -2.74 -0.43
CA LEU A 91 -9.50 -3.57 -1.57
C LEU A 91 -9.72 -2.76 -2.84
N CYS A 92 -10.35 -1.58 -2.76
CA CYS A 92 -10.50 -0.68 -3.91
C CYS A 92 -9.15 -0.21 -4.44
N CYS A 93 -8.23 0.21 -3.57
CA CYS A 93 -6.87 0.59 -3.95
C CYS A 93 -6.09 -0.58 -4.54
N LEU A 94 -6.28 -1.80 -4.02
CA LEU A 94 -5.65 -3.01 -4.55
C LEU A 94 -6.14 -3.32 -5.96
N LEU A 95 -7.46 -3.20 -6.21
CA LEU A 95 -8.03 -3.36 -7.54
C LEU A 95 -7.45 -2.34 -8.52
N ALA A 96 -7.38 -1.07 -8.12
CA ALA A 96 -6.79 -0.01 -8.94
C ALA A 96 -5.30 -0.27 -9.23
N PHE A 97 -4.54 -0.74 -8.23
CA PHE A 97 -3.15 -1.14 -8.41
C PHE A 97 -2.99 -2.22 -9.47
N VAL A 98 -3.84 -3.26 -9.45
CA VAL A 98 -3.82 -4.32 -10.45
C VAL A 98 -4.14 -3.75 -11.84
N ILE A 99 -5.16 -2.90 -11.96
CA ILE A 99 -5.53 -2.28 -13.24
C ILE A 99 -4.36 -1.46 -13.81
N PHE A 100 -3.77 -0.55 -13.03
CA PHE A 100 -2.66 0.28 -13.49
C PHE A 100 -1.40 -0.55 -13.76
N SER A 101 -1.13 -1.60 -12.98
CA SER A 101 -0.01 -2.51 -13.25
C SER A 101 -0.18 -3.29 -14.55
N VAL A 102 -1.41 -3.71 -14.86
CA VAL A 102 -1.74 -4.37 -16.13
C VAL A 102 -1.63 -3.39 -17.29
N GLN A 103 -2.13 -2.16 -17.16
CA GLN A 103 -1.97 -1.11 -18.17
C GLN A 103 -0.48 -0.83 -18.44
N PHE A 104 0.32 -0.68 -17.37
CA PHE A 104 1.77 -0.53 -17.47
C PHE A 104 2.44 -1.70 -18.20
N TRP A 105 2.05 -2.94 -17.89
CA TRP A 105 2.60 -4.12 -18.55
C TRP A 105 2.19 -4.19 -20.04
N LEU A 106 0.95 -3.84 -20.35
CA LEU A 106 0.38 -3.94 -21.70
C LEU A 106 0.62 -2.71 -22.58
N HIS A 107 1.16 -1.61 -22.04
CA HIS A 107 1.29 -0.31 -22.73
C HIS A 107 -0.06 0.23 -23.25
N LEU A 108 -1.11 0.09 -22.45
CA LEU A 108 -2.42 0.71 -22.67
C LEU A 108 -2.47 2.11 -22.05
#